data_AF-A0A968U7P7-F1
#
_entry.id   AF-A0A968U7P7-F1
#
_cell.length_a   1.000
_cell.length_b   1.000
_cell.length_c   1.000
_cell.angle_alpha   90.00
_cell.angle_beta   90.00
_cell.angle_gamma   90.00
#
_symmetry.space_group_name_H-M   'P 1'
#
loop_
_entity.id
_entity.type
_entity.pdbx_description
1 polymer ?
#
loop_
_entity_poly.entity_id
_entity_poly.type
_entity_poly.pdbx_seq_one_letter_code
_entity_poly.pdbx_strand_id
1 'polypeptide(L)'
;MKNHLSSIPSKQTLVPHFPIPPYPPTSPKELLVQAVSGILFAPAAVNAVRQTQALEKALAVAQAIELPIEVGATAIPNRATFEQLASRDDVPGALGVREVKFLIAQVDTNQPIVYFLNTQNFQFHYIFARDGLGITLSNQEFNLQTYFTDSRKFIAGTLLAHDSFISNTGEQGLYALEFWPTDPVKVEFVNIAFQTIHAAMPFAANTLAYHPAGETHQTLYEAEQVEFERLGIRQVSTEQLFGNITYSPLNLGEGYGRLRLIESSDPQPPTVRDIVIFKQLPNDLTHVAGVLTEEPQTPLSHINLKAKQNDTPNAYLKEASRDP
;
A
#
# COMPACT_ATOMS: atom_id res chain seq x y z
N MET A 1 9.95 -55.82 -65.71
CA MET A 1 8.83 -54.93 -66.05
C MET A 1 9.27 -53.52 -65.68
N LYS A 2 10.03 -52.81 -66.53
CA LYS A 2 9.61 -51.95 -67.65
C LYS A 2 8.64 -50.82 -67.25
N ASN A 3 9.20 -49.59 -67.32
CA ASN A 3 8.62 -48.29 -67.71
C ASN A 3 8.54 -47.25 -66.57
N HIS A 4 8.83 -45.96 -66.74
CA HIS A 4 9.52 -45.14 -67.75
C HIS A 4 9.83 -43.80 -67.02
N LEU A 5 11.09 -43.37 -66.93
CA LEU A 5 11.68 -42.21 -67.64
C LEU A 5 10.97 -40.85 -67.47
N SER A 6 11.63 -39.89 -66.80
CA SER A 6 11.97 -38.57 -67.37
C SER A 6 12.73 -37.69 -66.36
N SER A 7 14.01 -37.49 -66.61
CA SER A 7 14.92 -36.47 -66.06
C SER A 7 14.59 -35.05 -66.61
N ILE A 8 14.90 -33.93 -65.91
CA ILE A 8 16.02 -32.94 -66.12
C ILE A 8 15.44 -31.56 -65.60
N PRO A 9 16.17 -30.49 -65.17
CA PRO A 9 17.39 -30.31 -64.36
C PRO A 9 17.22 -29.32 -63.16
N SER A 10 18.33 -29.08 -62.47
CA SER A 10 18.62 -28.09 -61.42
C SER A 10 18.01 -26.68 -61.56
N LYS A 11 17.44 -26.17 -60.46
CA LYS A 11 17.40 -24.73 -60.16
C LYS A 11 18.15 -24.46 -58.86
N GLN A 12 19.28 -23.76 -58.98
CA GLN A 12 19.91 -23.02 -57.89
C GLN A 12 18.86 -22.08 -57.30
N THR A 13 18.49 -22.31 -56.04
CA THR A 13 17.73 -21.34 -55.25
C THR A 13 18.76 -20.49 -54.51
N LEU A 14 18.88 -19.24 -54.93
CA LEU A 14 19.59 -18.18 -54.21
C LEU A 14 18.99 -18.08 -52.80
N VAL A 15 19.78 -18.41 -51.78
CA VAL A 15 19.45 -18.10 -50.39
C VAL A 15 19.72 -16.61 -50.19
N PRO A 16 18.74 -15.79 -49.77
CA PRO A 16 19.00 -14.38 -49.49
C PRO A 16 19.90 -14.27 -48.26
N HIS A 17 21.08 -13.66 -48.44
CA HIS A 17 21.88 -13.17 -47.31
C HIS A 17 21.10 -12.04 -46.64
N PHE A 18 20.48 -12.34 -45.49
CA PHE A 18 19.99 -11.31 -44.59
C PHE A 18 21.22 -10.60 -43.97
N PRO A 19 21.28 -9.27 -43.99
CA PRO A 19 22.32 -8.54 -43.28
C PRO A 19 22.19 -8.83 -41.79
N ILE A 20 23.31 -9.16 -41.15
CA ILE A 20 23.44 -9.24 -39.69
C ILE A 20 23.05 -7.85 -39.13
N PRO A 21 22.13 -7.75 -38.16
CA PRO A 21 21.80 -6.45 -37.56
C PRO A 21 23.06 -5.87 -36.89
N PRO A 22 23.31 -4.55 -36.98
CA PRO A 22 24.45 -3.95 -36.30
C PRO A 22 24.31 -4.16 -34.79
N TYR A 23 25.42 -4.45 -34.12
CA TYR A 23 25.51 -4.50 -32.66
C TYR A 23 24.99 -3.20 -32.04
N PRO A 24 24.33 -3.24 -30.86
CA PRO A 24 23.91 -2.03 -30.16
C PRO A 24 25.12 -1.21 -29.71
N PRO A 25 25.06 0.14 -29.76
CA PRO A 25 26.18 1.00 -29.39
C PRO A 25 26.52 0.86 -27.90
N THR A 26 27.80 0.73 -27.59
CA THR A 26 28.31 0.46 -26.23
C THR A 26 28.75 1.72 -25.48
N SER A 27 28.47 2.93 -25.98
CA SER A 27 28.73 4.15 -25.22
C SER A 27 27.82 5.35 -25.58
N PRO A 28 27.58 6.28 -24.62
CA PRO A 28 26.72 7.46 -24.83
C PRO A 28 27.19 8.45 -25.90
N LYS A 29 28.42 8.35 -26.42
CA LYS A 29 28.99 9.33 -27.37
C LYS A 29 28.61 9.10 -28.84
N GLU A 30 28.17 7.90 -29.23
CA GLU A 30 27.74 7.62 -30.61
C GLU A 30 26.29 8.06 -30.90
N LEU A 31 25.46 8.20 -29.87
CA LEU A 31 24.07 8.67 -30.00
C LEU A 31 23.96 10.13 -30.50
N LEU A 32 25.00 10.94 -30.29
CA LEU A 32 24.96 12.36 -30.63
C LEU A 32 25.21 12.64 -32.13
N VAL A 33 25.78 11.70 -32.88
CA VAL A 33 26.20 11.93 -34.28
C VAL A 33 25.10 11.57 -35.29
N GLN A 34 24.08 10.80 -34.90
CA GLN A 34 22.92 10.50 -35.77
C GLN A 34 21.78 11.54 -35.69
N ALA A 35 21.86 12.53 -34.81
CA ALA A 35 20.77 13.50 -34.59
C ALA A 35 20.75 14.70 -35.57
N VAL A 36 21.64 14.78 -36.57
CA VAL A 36 21.75 15.95 -37.48
C VAL A 36 21.36 15.65 -38.93
N SER A 37 20.57 14.60 -39.19
CA SER A 37 19.91 14.44 -40.50
C SER A 37 18.50 13.93 -40.28
N GLY A 38 17.53 14.82 -40.50
CA GLY A 38 16.14 14.60 -40.12
C GLY A 38 15.54 13.36 -40.77
N ILE A 39 14.73 12.63 -39.99
CA ILE A 39 13.59 11.79 -40.38
C ILE A 39 12.90 11.31 -39.08
N LEU A 40 11.59 11.55 -39.00
CA LEU A 40 10.56 11.03 -38.08
C LEU A 40 10.89 10.90 -36.56
N PHE A 41 10.32 11.80 -35.76
CA PHE A 41 10.17 11.61 -34.31
C PHE A 41 9.20 10.46 -34.01
N ALA A 42 9.71 9.37 -33.44
CA ALA A 42 8.90 8.36 -32.77
C ALA A 42 8.38 8.91 -31.42
N PRO A 43 7.11 8.67 -31.04
CA PRO A 43 6.50 9.20 -29.81
C PRO A 43 7.18 8.74 -28.50
N ALA A 44 8.01 7.68 -28.53
CA ALA A 44 8.69 7.16 -27.36
C ALA A 44 9.84 8.06 -26.84
N ALA A 45 10.58 8.74 -27.73
CA ALA A 45 11.71 9.58 -27.32
C ALA A 45 11.28 10.89 -26.66
N VAL A 46 10.14 11.45 -27.10
CA VAL A 46 9.54 12.66 -26.50
C VAL A 46 8.99 12.37 -25.09
N ASN A 47 8.48 11.16 -24.86
CA ASN A 47 8.00 10.74 -23.55
C ASN A 47 9.14 10.55 -22.55
N ALA A 48 10.26 9.95 -22.95
CA ALA A 48 11.42 9.79 -22.07
C ALA A 48 12.00 11.14 -21.61
N VAL A 49 12.18 12.09 -22.52
CA VAL A 49 12.70 13.44 -22.18
C VAL A 49 11.73 14.20 -21.25
N ARG A 50 10.41 14.06 -21.45
CA ARG A 50 9.40 14.64 -20.54
C ARG A 50 9.40 13.98 -19.16
N GLN A 51 9.65 12.67 -19.09
CA GLN A 51 9.73 11.93 -17.83
C GLN A 51 11.00 12.30 -17.05
N THR A 52 12.13 12.48 -17.73
CA THR A 52 13.38 12.98 -17.12
C THR A 52 13.24 14.42 -16.65
N GLN A 53 12.61 15.30 -17.44
CA GLN A 53 12.33 16.68 -17.01
C GLN A 53 11.32 16.74 -15.86
N ALA A 54 10.34 15.83 -15.80
CA ALA A 54 9.43 15.70 -14.66
C ALA A 54 10.17 15.19 -13.41
N LEU A 55 11.11 14.25 -13.55
CA LEU A 55 11.98 13.79 -12.47
C LEU A 55 12.92 14.91 -11.98
N GLU A 56 13.57 15.63 -12.89
CA GLU A 56 14.46 16.75 -12.57
C GLU A 56 13.68 17.91 -11.93
N LYS A 57 12.43 18.14 -12.35
CA LYS A 57 11.55 19.16 -11.75
C LYS A 57 10.99 18.70 -10.40
N ALA A 58 10.70 17.41 -10.22
CA ALA A 58 10.39 16.84 -8.91
C ALA A 58 11.59 16.94 -7.96
N LEU A 59 12.81 16.75 -8.46
CA LEU A 59 14.06 16.90 -7.72
C LEU A 59 14.39 18.38 -7.42
N ALA A 60 14.01 19.32 -8.30
CA ALA A 60 14.24 20.76 -8.14
C ALA A 60 13.17 21.45 -7.27
N VAL A 61 11.94 20.93 -7.24
CA VAL A 61 10.87 21.38 -6.31
C VAL A 61 11.09 20.82 -4.90
N ALA A 62 11.92 19.78 -4.77
CA ALA A 62 12.48 19.32 -3.50
C ALA A 62 13.55 20.27 -2.89
N GLN A 63 13.48 21.59 -3.15
CA GLN A 63 13.74 22.56 -2.08
C GLN A 63 12.55 22.58 -1.10
N ALA A 64 12.10 21.39 -0.72
CA ALA A 64 11.32 21.19 0.48
C ALA A 64 12.23 21.56 1.64
N ILE A 65 11.66 22.13 2.70
CA ILE A 65 12.36 22.37 3.96
C ILE A 65 13.14 21.09 4.29
N GLU A 66 14.47 21.15 4.33
CA GLU A 66 15.27 20.06 4.87
C GLU A 66 14.89 19.93 6.34
N LEU A 67 14.05 18.95 6.65
CA LEU A 67 13.69 18.63 8.01
C LEU A 67 14.85 17.86 8.65
N PRO A 68 15.25 18.20 9.89
CA PRO A 68 16.04 17.30 10.70
C PRO A 68 15.33 15.94 10.82
N ILE A 69 16.07 14.84 10.81
CA ILE A 69 15.49 13.49 10.83
C ILE A 69 14.68 13.20 12.10
N GLU A 70 14.94 13.95 13.17
CA GLU A 70 14.16 13.94 14.42
C GLU A 70 12.76 14.52 14.23
N VAL A 71 12.55 15.36 13.22
CA VAL A 71 11.24 15.90 12.83
C VAL A 71 10.60 15.02 11.78
N GLY A 72 11.33 14.74 10.69
CA GLY A 72 10.83 13.94 9.59
C GLY A 72 11.74 13.99 8.37
N ALA A 73 11.23 13.54 7.24
CA ALA A 73 11.93 13.60 5.95
C ALA A 73 10.92 13.77 4.80
N THR A 74 11.38 14.27 3.65
CA THR A 74 10.57 14.36 2.42
C THR A 74 10.86 13.23 1.44
N ALA A 75 11.85 12.39 1.76
CA ALA A 75 12.19 11.18 1.03
C ALA A 75 12.74 10.11 1.99
N ILE A 76 12.51 8.84 1.65
CA ILE A 76 13.09 7.69 2.33
C ILE A 76 13.89 6.91 1.29
N PRO A 77 15.19 7.20 1.09
CA PRO A 77 15.97 6.61 0.00
C PRO A 77 16.30 5.14 0.24
N ASN A 78 16.22 4.66 1.49
CA ASN A 78 16.59 3.30 1.86
C ASN A 78 15.88 2.84 3.15
N ARG A 79 16.01 1.55 3.44
CA ARG A 79 15.43 0.92 4.64
C ARG A 79 15.95 1.53 5.95
N ALA A 80 17.21 1.95 6.03
CA ALA A 80 17.75 2.53 7.26
C ALA A 80 17.07 3.85 7.62
N THR A 81 16.78 4.71 6.63
CA THR A 81 15.98 5.93 6.84
C THR A 81 14.56 5.60 7.29
N PHE A 82 13.92 4.57 6.72
CA PHE A 82 12.60 4.13 7.17
C PHE A 82 12.62 3.73 8.65
N GLU A 83 13.61 2.95 9.08
CA GLU A 83 13.76 2.52 10.47
C GLU A 83 14.02 3.67 11.45
N GLN A 84 14.69 4.75 11.02
CA GLN A 84 14.89 5.95 11.85
C GLN A 84 13.59 6.73 12.10
N LEU A 85 12.68 6.73 11.12
CA LEU A 85 11.40 7.41 11.20
C LEU A 85 10.31 6.54 11.84
N ALA A 86 10.46 5.22 11.74
CA ALA A 86 9.43 4.29 12.16
C ALA A 86 9.28 4.24 13.67
N SER A 87 8.04 4.11 14.13
CA SER A 87 7.75 3.59 15.46
C SER A 87 7.42 2.10 15.36
N ARG A 88 7.57 1.39 16.47
CA ARG A 88 7.02 0.04 16.65
C ARG A 88 5.91 0.15 17.66
N ASP A 89 4.72 -0.24 17.25
CA ASP A 89 3.62 -0.39 18.18
C ASP A 89 3.52 -1.88 18.50
N ASP A 90 3.93 -2.26 19.72
CA ASP A 90 3.78 -3.64 20.22
C ASP A 90 2.33 -3.89 20.70
N VAL A 91 1.36 -3.38 19.92
CA VAL A 91 -0.05 -3.56 20.21
C VAL A 91 -0.42 -4.98 19.78
N PRO A 92 -1.13 -5.74 20.62
CA PRO A 92 -1.77 -6.97 20.20
C PRO A 92 -2.50 -6.74 18.86
N GLY A 93 -2.09 -7.49 17.83
CA GLY A 93 -2.73 -7.51 16.53
C GLY A 93 -1.84 -6.98 15.41
N ALA A 94 -0.80 -6.26 15.80
CA ALA A 94 0.25 -5.71 14.94
C ALA A 94 1.63 -5.88 15.60
N LEU A 95 1.88 -7.04 16.21
CA LEU A 95 3.13 -7.33 16.92
C LEU A 95 4.34 -7.05 16.00
N GLY A 96 5.13 -6.03 16.36
CA GLY A 96 6.37 -5.67 15.67
C GLY A 96 6.20 -5.04 14.28
N VAL A 97 5.00 -4.62 13.88
CA VAL A 97 4.80 -3.90 12.61
C VAL A 97 5.42 -2.51 12.76
N ARG A 98 6.30 -2.16 11.82
CA ARG A 98 6.91 -0.84 11.77
C ARG A 98 6.00 0.10 11.03
N GLU A 99 5.70 1.23 11.65
CA GLU A 99 4.85 2.25 11.05
C GLU A 99 5.58 3.57 10.87
N VAL A 100 5.40 4.19 9.71
CA VAL A 100 5.79 5.58 9.44
C VAL A 100 4.55 6.36 9.04
N LYS A 101 4.17 7.34 9.84
CA LYS A 101 3.10 8.28 9.47
C LYS A 101 3.59 9.22 8.39
N PHE A 102 2.69 9.61 7.49
CA PHE A 102 2.97 10.63 6.49
C PHE A 102 1.87 11.69 6.48
N LEU A 103 2.25 12.89 6.07
CA LEU A 103 1.37 14.00 5.76
C LEU A 103 1.73 14.53 4.38
N ILE A 104 0.79 14.55 3.46
CA ILE A 104 0.95 15.21 2.16
C ILE A 104 0.27 16.55 2.25
N ALA A 105 1.00 17.62 1.96
CA ALA A 105 0.48 18.99 1.89
C ALA A 105 0.33 19.46 0.45
N GLN A 106 -0.38 20.57 0.25
CA GLN A 106 -0.60 21.20 -1.06
C GLN A 106 -1.34 20.27 -2.04
N VAL A 107 -2.26 19.46 -1.51
CA VAL A 107 -3.08 18.50 -2.28
C VAL A 107 -4.03 19.22 -3.25
N ASP A 108 -4.40 20.45 -2.93
CA ASP A 108 -5.20 21.36 -3.76
C ASP A 108 -4.38 22.07 -4.86
N THR A 109 -3.14 21.63 -5.09
CA THR A 109 -2.23 22.18 -6.11
C THR A 109 -1.67 21.08 -7.02
N ASN A 110 -0.97 21.48 -8.08
CA ASN A 110 -0.28 20.52 -8.97
C ASN A 110 1.08 20.02 -8.40
N GLN A 111 1.44 20.37 -7.16
CA GLN A 111 2.73 20.07 -6.54
C GLN A 111 2.56 19.54 -5.11
N PRO A 112 1.89 18.40 -4.90
CA PRO A 112 1.78 17.80 -3.58
C PRO A 112 3.17 17.43 -3.04
N ILE A 113 3.40 17.69 -1.75
CA ILE A 113 4.66 17.38 -1.05
C ILE A 113 4.37 16.41 0.08
N VAL A 114 5.03 15.25 0.06
CA VAL A 114 4.98 14.30 1.17
C VAL A 114 6.00 14.64 2.24
N TYR A 115 5.57 14.55 3.49
CA TYR A 115 6.41 14.57 4.67
C TYR A 115 6.19 13.28 5.43
N PHE A 116 7.25 12.50 5.60
CA PHE A 116 7.30 11.33 6.47
C PHE A 116 7.67 11.80 7.87
N LEU A 117 6.82 11.51 8.84
CA LEU A 117 6.99 11.92 10.22
C LEU A 117 8.02 11.00 10.88
N ASN A 118 8.87 11.57 11.74
CA ASN A 118 9.49 10.75 12.77
C ASN A 118 8.40 10.35 13.76
N THR A 119 7.88 9.13 13.61
CA THR A 119 6.67 8.67 14.31
C THR A 119 6.91 8.45 15.80
N GLN A 120 8.16 8.25 16.21
CA GLN A 120 8.55 8.20 17.62
C GLN A 120 8.39 9.58 18.30
N ASN A 121 8.67 10.65 17.56
CA ASN A 121 8.61 12.03 18.09
C ASN A 121 7.24 12.70 17.84
N PHE A 122 6.54 12.29 16.77
CA PHE A 122 5.27 12.88 16.35
C PHE A 122 4.19 11.82 16.16
N GLN A 123 3.44 11.55 17.24
CA GLN A 123 2.35 10.57 17.21
C GLN A 123 1.10 11.05 16.46
N PHE A 124 0.92 12.36 16.24
CA PHE A 124 -0.27 12.93 15.62
C PHE A 124 0.08 13.86 14.46
N HIS A 125 -0.62 13.73 13.33
CA HIS A 125 -0.42 14.57 12.14
C HIS A 125 -0.58 16.06 12.43
N TYR A 126 -1.54 16.45 13.27
CA TYR A 126 -1.72 17.87 13.65
C TYR A 126 -0.52 18.43 14.42
N ILE A 127 0.03 17.65 15.37
CA ILE A 127 1.18 18.09 16.17
C ILE A 127 2.40 18.25 15.26
N PHE A 128 2.61 17.32 14.32
CA PHE A 128 3.64 17.47 13.29
C PHE A 128 3.43 18.69 12.40
N ALA A 129 2.21 18.91 11.90
CA ALA A 129 1.90 20.06 11.09
C ALA A 129 2.25 21.37 11.82
N ARG A 130 1.84 21.48 13.09
CA ARG A 130 2.08 22.68 13.92
C ARG A 130 3.55 22.86 14.28
N ASP A 131 4.16 21.85 14.90
CA ASP A 131 5.48 21.99 15.53
C ASP A 131 6.62 21.61 14.58
N GLY A 132 6.39 20.68 13.66
CA GLY A 132 7.37 20.22 12.69
C GLY A 132 7.41 21.06 11.41
N LEU A 133 6.23 21.48 10.90
CA LEU A 133 6.13 22.30 9.68
C LEU A 133 5.83 23.78 9.94
N GLY A 134 5.53 24.17 11.17
CA GLY A 134 5.18 25.56 11.51
C GLY A 134 3.80 26.00 10.99
N ILE A 135 2.91 25.06 10.69
CA ILE A 135 1.54 25.37 10.23
C ILE A 135 0.76 26.00 11.38
N THR A 136 0.21 27.18 11.15
CA THR A 136 -0.47 28.00 12.17
C THR A 136 -1.97 27.73 12.31
N LEU A 137 -2.50 26.72 11.60
CA LEU A 137 -3.89 26.31 11.72
C LEU A 137 -4.19 25.80 13.14
N SER A 138 -5.39 26.08 13.63
CA SER A 138 -5.94 25.35 14.77
C SER A 138 -6.15 23.87 14.42
N ASN A 139 -6.24 23.01 15.45
CA ASN A 139 -6.54 21.59 15.25
C ASN A 139 -7.84 21.38 14.46
N GLN A 140 -8.86 22.21 14.74
CA GLN A 140 -10.13 22.17 14.05
C GLN A 140 -9.98 22.52 12.56
N GLU A 141 -9.28 23.61 12.23
CA GLU A 141 -9.06 24.01 10.83
C GLU A 141 -8.22 22.98 10.07
N PHE A 142 -7.19 22.41 10.71
CA PHE A 142 -6.40 21.34 10.13
C PHE A 142 -7.28 20.11 9.82
N ASN A 143 -8.10 19.66 10.77
CA ASN A 143 -8.96 18.50 10.58
C ASN A 143 -9.99 18.73 9.46
N LEU A 144 -10.60 19.92 9.39
CA LEU A 144 -11.53 20.29 8.32
C LEU A 144 -10.91 20.31 6.93
N GLN A 145 -9.58 20.49 6.84
CA GLN A 145 -8.82 20.48 5.59
C GLN A 145 -8.15 19.13 5.29
N THR A 146 -8.24 18.17 6.22
CA THR A 146 -7.53 16.88 6.15
C THR A 146 -8.48 15.70 6.03
N TYR A 147 -9.55 15.66 6.82
CA TYR A 147 -10.44 14.50 6.97
C TYR A 147 -11.89 14.82 6.56
N PHE A 148 -12.62 13.82 6.08
CA PHE A 148 -14.05 13.86 5.74
C PHE A 148 -14.43 14.96 4.73
N THR A 149 -13.53 15.26 3.79
CA THR A 149 -13.73 16.28 2.76
C THR A 149 -13.12 15.84 1.44
N ASP A 150 -13.71 16.25 0.32
CA ASP A 150 -13.13 16.15 -1.02
C ASP A 150 -12.37 17.44 -1.41
N SER A 151 -12.38 18.47 -0.56
CA SER A 151 -11.59 19.69 -0.74
C SER A 151 -10.35 19.68 0.15
N ARG A 152 -9.61 18.56 0.11
CA ARG A 152 -8.44 18.30 0.96
C ARG A 152 -7.29 19.24 0.60
N LYS A 153 -6.70 19.88 1.60
CA LYS A 153 -5.37 20.52 1.48
C LYS A 153 -4.26 19.62 2.00
N PHE A 154 -4.63 18.67 2.86
CA PHE A 154 -3.75 17.67 3.41
C PHE A 154 -4.32 16.27 3.22
N ILE A 155 -3.45 15.28 3.02
CA ILE A 155 -3.78 13.86 3.14
C ILE A 155 -2.89 13.30 4.24
N ALA A 156 -3.51 12.66 5.23
CA ALA A 156 -2.83 12.04 6.37
C ALA A 156 -3.03 10.52 6.32
N GLY A 157 -1.94 9.77 6.52
CA GLY A 157 -2.01 8.31 6.60
C GLY A 157 -0.77 7.70 7.22
N THR A 158 -0.66 6.39 7.06
CA THR A 158 0.42 5.56 7.62
C THR A 158 0.94 4.58 6.58
N LEU A 159 2.24 4.31 6.64
CA LEU A 159 2.90 3.21 5.93
C LEU A 159 3.26 2.12 6.91
N LEU A 160 2.76 0.90 6.67
CA LEU A 160 3.05 -0.28 7.46
C LEU A 160 4.02 -1.21 6.72
N ALA A 161 5.13 -1.57 7.35
CA ALA A 161 6.08 -2.52 6.77
C ALA A 161 5.72 -3.97 7.15
N HIS A 162 5.26 -4.74 6.17
CA HIS A 162 5.01 -6.17 6.29
C HIS A 162 6.23 -6.96 5.78
N ASP A 163 7.29 -7.01 6.58
CA ASP A 163 8.58 -7.65 6.21
C ASP A 163 8.44 -9.14 5.86
N SER A 164 7.48 -9.82 6.50
CA SER A 164 7.21 -11.25 6.32
C SER A 164 6.22 -11.53 5.19
N PHE A 165 5.67 -10.50 4.54
CA PHE A 165 4.79 -10.69 3.40
C PHE A 165 5.55 -11.36 2.25
N ILE A 166 4.91 -12.29 1.57
CA ILE A 166 5.41 -12.92 0.36
C ILE A 166 4.27 -12.87 -0.66
N SER A 167 4.50 -12.19 -1.79
CA SER A 167 3.51 -12.11 -2.86
C SER A 167 3.31 -13.47 -3.54
N ASN A 168 2.23 -13.61 -4.30
CA ASN A 168 1.99 -14.81 -5.13
C ASN A 168 3.11 -15.06 -6.17
N THR A 169 3.90 -14.04 -6.51
CA THR A 169 5.05 -14.14 -7.42
C THR A 169 6.38 -14.33 -6.68
N GLY A 170 6.37 -14.45 -5.35
CA GLY A 170 7.55 -14.67 -4.51
C GLY A 170 8.31 -13.40 -4.11
N GLU A 171 7.76 -12.21 -4.40
CA GLU A 171 8.33 -10.94 -3.94
C GLU A 171 8.18 -10.82 -2.42
N GLN A 172 9.29 -10.57 -1.72
CA GLN A 172 9.30 -10.49 -0.27
C GLN A 172 9.16 -9.04 0.22
N GLY A 173 8.38 -8.87 1.27
CA GLY A 173 8.13 -7.58 1.90
C GLY A 173 7.05 -6.77 1.18
N LEU A 174 6.37 -5.93 1.94
CA LEU A 174 5.40 -4.97 1.43
C LEU A 174 5.36 -3.73 2.32
N TYR A 175 5.12 -2.57 1.72
CA TYR A 175 4.76 -1.35 2.42
C TYR A 175 3.29 -1.04 2.11
N ALA A 176 2.42 -1.24 3.09
CA ALA A 176 0.99 -0.97 2.94
C ALA A 176 0.70 0.50 3.29
N LEU A 177 0.12 1.22 2.34
CA LEU A 177 -0.42 2.57 2.48
C LEU A 177 -1.83 2.47 3.03
N GLU A 178 -2.06 3.05 4.21
CA GLU A 178 -3.36 3.09 4.89
C GLU A 178 -3.74 4.51 5.30
N PHE A 179 -5.06 4.76 5.40
CA PHE A 179 -5.66 6.00 5.90
C PHE A 179 -6.45 5.72 7.17
N TRP A 180 -6.94 6.77 7.86
CA TRP A 180 -7.84 6.58 9.01
C TRP A 180 -9.09 5.78 8.58
N PRO A 181 -9.38 4.61 9.19
CA PRO A 181 -10.43 3.70 8.70
C PRO A 181 -11.80 4.30 8.36
N THR A 182 -12.23 5.37 9.03
CA THR A 182 -13.55 5.99 8.82
C THR A 182 -13.52 7.18 7.87
N ASP A 183 -12.34 7.69 7.51
CA ASP A 183 -12.21 8.82 6.61
C ASP A 183 -12.42 8.35 5.15
N PRO A 184 -13.44 8.82 4.42
CA PRO A 184 -13.67 8.41 3.04
C PRO A 184 -12.62 9.04 2.11
N VAL A 185 -11.62 8.25 1.71
CA VAL A 185 -10.55 8.66 0.79
C VAL A 185 -10.80 8.03 -0.58
N LYS A 186 -11.28 8.83 -1.54
CA LYS A 186 -11.54 8.40 -2.92
C LYS A 186 -10.25 8.12 -3.69
N VAL A 187 -10.36 7.32 -4.75
CA VAL A 187 -9.26 6.90 -5.64
C VAL A 187 -8.38 8.07 -6.11
N GLU A 188 -8.92 9.26 -6.34
CA GLU A 188 -8.14 10.44 -6.75
C GLU A 188 -7.10 10.84 -5.69
N PHE A 189 -7.47 10.79 -4.40
CA PHE A 189 -6.57 11.11 -3.28
C PHE A 189 -5.65 9.94 -2.96
N VAL A 190 -6.14 8.70 -3.09
CA VAL A 190 -5.28 7.51 -2.99
C VAL A 190 -4.18 7.56 -4.05
N ASN A 191 -4.51 7.97 -5.27
CA ASN A 191 -3.53 8.13 -6.35
C ASN A 191 -2.49 9.20 -6.06
N ILE A 192 -2.91 10.38 -5.57
CA ILE A 192 -1.98 11.43 -5.15
C ILE A 192 -1.01 10.86 -4.10
N ALA A 193 -1.54 10.21 -3.06
CA ALA A 193 -0.71 9.63 -2.03
C ALA A 193 0.24 8.55 -2.55
N PHE A 194 -0.28 7.61 -3.33
CA PHE A 194 0.49 6.51 -3.90
C PHE A 194 1.64 7.01 -4.77
N GLN A 195 1.37 7.94 -5.70
CA GLN A 195 2.40 8.46 -6.62
C GLN A 195 3.45 9.30 -5.89
N THR A 196 3.03 10.17 -4.97
CA THR A 196 3.98 11.00 -4.20
C THR A 196 4.87 10.14 -3.31
N ILE A 197 4.32 9.12 -2.65
CA ILE A 197 5.09 8.19 -1.80
C ILE A 197 5.98 7.29 -2.66
N HIS A 198 5.47 6.74 -3.76
CA HIS A 198 6.24 5.90 -4.69
C HIS A 198 7.48 6.62 -5.21
N ALA A 199 7.36 7.91 -5.57
CA ALA A 199 8.49 8.73 -5.99
C ALA A 199 9.48 9.01 -4.84
N ALA A 200 8.98 9.21 -3.62
CA ALA A 200 9.78 9.55 -2.45
C ALA A 200 10.41 8.33 -1.73
N MET A 201 10.01 7.10 -2.09
CA MET A 201 10.52 5.85 -1.52
C MET A 201 11.07 4.89 -2.59
N PRO A 202 12.13 5.27 -3.32
CA PRO A 202 12.60 4.51 -4.48
C PRO A 202 13.01 3.05 -4.15
N PHE A 203 13.50 2.78 -2.92
CA PHE A 203 13.87 1.42 -2.50
C PHE A 203 12.67 0.48 -2.29
N ALA A 204 11.47 1.05 -2.09
CA ALA A 204 10.22 0.34 -1.81
C ALA A 204 9.18 0.53 -2.93
N ALA A 205 9.54 1.23 -4.01
CA ALA A 205 8.63 1.58 -5.12
C ALA A 205 7.87 0.35 -5.66
N ASN A 206 8.57 -0.77 -5.85
CA ASN A 206 7.96 -2.00 -6.34
C ASN A 206 7.10 -2.71 -5.30
N THR A 207 7.33 -2.50 -4.00
CA THR A 207 6.65 -3.19 -2.90
C THR A 207 5.64 -2.30 -2.17
N LEU A 208 5.36 -1.10 -2.67
CA LEU A 208 4.31 -0.21 -2.17
C LEU A 208 2.95 -0.68 -2.69
N ALA A 209 1.98 -0.83 -1.79
CA ALA A 209 0.60 -1.15 -2.15
C ALA A 209 -0.39 -0.35 -1.29
N TYR A 210 -1.53 0.03 -1.86
CA TYR A 210 -2.67 0.52 -1.10
C TYR A 210 -3.41 -0.64 -0.45
N HIS A 211 -3.69 -0.54 0.85
CA HIS A 211 -4.55 -1.46 1.57
C HIS A 211 -5.85 -0.73 1.97
N PRO A 212 -7.02 -1.10 1.41
CA PRO A 212 -8.30 -0.52 1.83
C PRO A 212 -8.70 -1.04 3.21
N ALA A 213 -8.15 -0.41 4.25
CA ALA A 213 -8.29 -0.82 5.64
C ALA A 213 -9.64 -0.40 6.25
N GLY A 214 -10.62 -1.30 6.17
CA GLY A 214 -11.94 -1.14 6.81
C GLY A 214 -13.07 -0.98 5.81
N GLU A 215 -14.31 -1.07 6.32
CA GLU A 215 -15.53 -1.14 5.49
C GLU A 215 -15.72 0.09 4.59
N THR A 216 -15.43 1.30 5.09
CA THR A 216 -15.52 2.54 4.29
C THR A 216 -14.59 2.51 3.07
N HIS A 217 -13.35 2.07 3.25
CA HIS A 217 -12.38 1.99 2.16
C HIS A 217 -12.63 0.83 1.22
N GLN A 218 -13.10 -0.31 1.72
CA GLN A 218 -13.49 -1.45 0.89
C GLN A 218 -14.68 -1.09 -0.01
N THR A 219 -15.70 -0.43 0.55
CA THR A 219 -16.87 0.04 -0.21
C THR A 219 -16.46 1.01 -1.33
N LEU A 220 -15.58 1.97 -1.04
CA LEU A 220 -15.06 2.91 -2.05
C LEU A 220 -14.21 2.19 -3.09
N TYR A 221 -13.33 1.30 -2.65
CA TYR A 221 -12.50 0.51 -3.56
C TYR A 221 -13.34 -0.30 -4.54
N GLU A 222 -14.38 -0.99 -4.07
CA GLU A 222 -15.32 -1.75 -4.90
C GLU A 222 -16.09 -0.86 -5.88
N ALA A 223 -16.49 0.34 -5.45
CA ALA A 223 -17.18 1.30 -6.32
C ALA A 223 -16.26 1.93 -7.39
N GLU A 224 -14.95 1.98 -7.14
CA GLU A 224 -13.96 2.71 -7.97
C GLU A 224 -12.93 1.78 -8.66
N GLN A 225 -13.17 0.46 -8.71
CA GLN A 225 -12.19 -0.53 -9.21
C GLN A 225 -11.61 -0.21 -10.59
N VAL A 226 -12.45 0.21 -11.53
CA VAL A 226 -12.01 0.55 -12.91
C VAL A 226 -10.99 1.68 -12.90
N GLU A 227 -11.16 2.66 -12.01
CA GLU A 227 -10.26 3.80 -11.91
C GLU A 227 -8.94 3.43 -11.22
N PHE A 228 -9.01 2.58 -10.19
CA PHE A 228 -7.83 1.98 -9.56
C PHE A 228 -6.96 1.20 -10.57
N GLU A 229 -7.58 0.38 -11.42
CA GLU A 229 -6.91 -0.36 -12.50
C GLU A 229 -6.31 0.61 -13.54
N ARG A 230 -7.09 1.61 -13.98
CA ARG A 230 -6.65 2.61 -14.97
C ARG A 230 -5.43 3.40 -14.49
N LEU A 231 -5.35 3.69 -13.20
CA LEU A 231 -4.25 4.44 -12.58
C LEU A 231 -3.04 3.57 -12.24
N GLY A 232 -3.17 2.24 -12.33
CA GLY A 232 -2.08 1.31 -12.04
C GLY A 232 -1.63 1.35 -10.58
N ILE A 233 -2.53 1.69 -9.66
CA ILE A 233 -2.25 1.64 -8.23
C ILE A 233 -2.14 0.17 -7.84
N ARG A 234 -1.07 -0.25 -7.16
CA ARG A 234 -0.98 -1.61 -6.63
C ARG A 234 -1.85 -1.72 -5.38
N GLN A 235 -2.66 -2.77 -5.26
CA GLN A 235 -3.43 -3.04 -4.04
C GLN A 235 -2.95 -4.30 -3.32
N VAL A 236 -3.28 -4.37 -2.04
CA VAL A 236 -3.19 -5.59 -1.24
C VAL A 236 -4.46 -5.70 -0.40
N SER A 237 -5.06 -6.89 -0.34
CA SER A 237 -6.21 -7.14 0.53
C SER A 237 -5.78 -7.54 1.95
N THR A 238 -6.69 -7.40 2.91
CA THR A 238 -6.48 -7.87 4.28
C THR A 238 -6.15 -9.38 4.30
N GLU A 239 -6.82 -10.17 3.47
CA GLU A 239 -6.58 -11.62 3.33
C GLU A 239 -5.20 -11.90 2.77
N GLN A 240 -4.68 -11.08 1.85
CA GLN A 240 -3.32 -11.25 1.33
C GLN A 240 -2.27 -10.88 2.38
N LEU A 241 -2.48 -9.80 3.14
CA LEU A 241 -1.55 -9.37 4.19
C LEU A 241 -1.46 -10.39 5.34
N PHE A 242 -2.59 -10.97 5.71
CA PHE A 242 -2.69 -11.77 6.94
C PHE A 242 -3.04 -13.24 6.71
N GLY A 243 -3.28 -13.69 5.48
CA GLY A 243 -3.72 -15.06 5.19
C GLY A 243 -2.70 -16.17 5.50
N ASN A 244 -1.42 -15.80 5.64
CA ASN A 244 -0.35 -16.69 6.12
C ASN A 244 -0.13 -16.61 7.63
N ILE A 245 -0.74 -15.64 8.30
CA ILE A 245 -0.80 -15.62 9.76
C ILE A 245 -1.80 -16.70 10.17
N THR A 246 -1.39 -17.57 11.07
CA THR A 246 -2.30 -18.59 11.65
C THR A 246 -2.94 -18.08 12.93
N TYR A 247 -2.31 -17.12 13.60
CA TYR A 247 -2.79 -16.54 14.86
C TYR A 247 -2.35 -15.07 14.97
N SER A 248 -3.28 -14.18 15.31
CA SER A 248 -2.97 -12.78 15.67
C SER A 248 -3.72 -12.42 16.96
N PRO A 249 -3.01 -12.17 18.08
CA PRO A 249 -3.64 -11.74 19.32
C PRO A 249 -4.04 -10.27 19.19
N LEU A 250 -5.31 -9.88 19.18
CA LEU A 250 -5.75 -8.50 18.88
C LEU A 250 -6.11 -7.67 20.13
N ASN A 251 -6.55 -8.35 21.19
CA ASN A 251 -6.70 -7.80 22.54
C ASN A 251 -6.29 -8.89 23.54
N LEU A 252 -5.17 -8.69 24.23
CA LEU A 252 -4.67 -9.65 25.20
C LEU A 252 -5.52 -9.60 26.48
N GLY A 253 -5.72 -10.76 27.09
CA GLY A 253 -6.39 -10.89 28.36
C GLY A 253 -6.66 -12.37 28.65
N GLU A 254 -7.32 -12.62 29.78
CA GLU A 254 -7.71 -13.97 30.19
C GLU A 254 -9.23 -14.03 30.33
N GLY A 255 -9.82 -15.09 29.81
CA GLY A 255 -11.27 -15.31 29.84
C GLY A 255 -11.59 -16.79 29.93
N TYR A 256 -12.65 -17.13 30.66
CA TYR A 256 -13.08 -18.51 30.87
C TYR A 256 -14.56 -18.63 30.49
N GLY A 257 -14.87 -19.60 29.65
CA GLY A 257 -16.23 -19.81 29.18
C GLY A 257 -16.38 -21.09 28.38
N ARG A 258 -17.61 -21.36 27.96
CA ARG A 258 -17.91 -22.44 27.02
C ARG A 258 -17.51 -22.01 25.62
N LEU A 259 -16.66 -22.78 24.96
CA LEU A 259 -16.36 -22.52 23.56
C LEU A 259 -17.58 -22.83 22.68
N ARG A 260 -17.95 -21.88 21.82
CA ARG A 260 -19.09 -21.99 20.90
C ARG A 260 -18.73 -21.43 19.53
N LEU A 261 -18.91 -22.24 18.50
CA LEU A 261 -18.97 -21.76 17.13
C LEU A 261 -20.31 -21.06 16.90
N ILE A 262 -20.26 -19.78 16.52
CA ILE A 262 -21.46 -18.99 16.26
C ILE A 262 -21.66 -18.87 14.75
N GLU A 263 -22.79 -19.36 14.28
CA GLU A 263 -23.24 -19.18 12.90
C GLU A 263 -24.33 -18.11 12.84
N SER A 264 -24.51 -17.47 11.68
CA SER A 264 -25.54 -16.43 11.48
C SER A 264 -26.98 -16.94 11.69
N SER A 265 -27.16 -18.27 11.69
CA SER A 265 -28.44 -18.96 11.92
C SER A 265 -28.64 -19.41 13.37
N ASP A 266 -27.67 -19.22 14.27
CA ASP A 266 -27.75 -19.69 15.65
C ASP A 266 -28.91 -18.98 16.39
N PRO A 267 -29.94 -19.70 16.86
CA PRO A 267 -31.10 -19.10 17.52
C PRO A 267 -30.78 -18.51 18.90
N GLN A 268 -29.61 -18.83 19.48
CA GLN A 268 -29.23 -18.37 20.80
C GLN A 268 -28.06 -17.38 20.73
N PRO A 269 -28.28 -16.09 21.06
CA PRO A 269 -27.20 -15.13 21.07
C PRO A 269 -26.12 -15.53 22.09
N PRO A 270 -24.84 -15.26 21.80
CA PRO A 270 -23.76 -15.54 22.73
C PRO A 270 -23.85 -14.66 23.97
N THR A 271 -23.37 -15.21 25.09
CA THR A 271 -23.47 -14.62 26.42
C THR A 271 -22.10 -14.41 27.06
N VAL A 272 -22.06 -13.72 28.19
CA VAL A 272 -20.85 -13.50 29.01
C VAL A 272 -20.14 -14.79 29.46
N ARG A 273 -20.77 -15.96 29.32
CA ARG A 273 -20.21 -17.27 29.67
C ARG A 273 -19.59 -17.99 28.48
N ASP A 274 -19.66 -17.42 27.28
CA ASP A 274 -19.24 -18.06 26.05
C ASP A 274 -17.90 -17.50 25.58
N ILE A 275 -17.01 -18.36 25.10
CA ILE A 275 -15.89 -17.99 24.23
C ILE A 275 -16.38 -18.29 22.82
N VAL A 276 -16.45 -17.28 21.96
CA VAL A 276 -17.10 -17.40 20.65
C VAL A 276 -16.08 -17.57 19.53
N ILE A 277 -16.39 -18.42 18.57
CA ILE A 277 -15.70 -18.50 17.28
C ILE A 277 -16.63 -17.93 16.22
N PHE A 278 -16.18 -16.89 15.52
CA PHE A 278 -16.88 -16.29 14.38
C PHE A 278 -16.15 -16.60 13.08
N LYS A 279 -16.85 -17.25 12.13
CA LYS A 279 -16.31 -17.46 10.77
C LYS A 279 -16.37 -16.18 9.93
N GLN A 280 -17.39 -15.37 10.17
CA GLN A 280 -17.59 -14.05 9.58
C GLN A 280 -17.77 -13.03 10.70
N LEU A 281 -17.20 -11.85 10.56
CA LEU A 281 -17.31 -10.82 11.58
C LEU A 281 -18.78 -10.37 11.75
N PRO A 282 -19.31 -10.37 12.99
CA PRO A 282 -20.63 -9.84 13.22
C PRO A 282 -20.61 -8.31 13.09
N ASN A 283 -21.78 -7.71 12.83
CA ASN A 283 -21.92 -6.25 12.81
C ASN A 283 -21.72 -5.62 14.21
N ASP A 284 -21.98 -6.40 15.26
CA ASP A 284 -21.83 -5.98 16.65
C ASP A 284 -21.29 -7.13 17.51
N LEU A 285 -20.58 -6.78 18.59
CA LEU A 285 -20.03 -7.72 19.56
C LEU A 285 -20.81 -7.59 20.87
N THR A 286 -21.58 -8.63 21.23
CA THR A 286 -22.17 -8.74 22.57
C THR A 286 -21.09 -9.03 23.61
N HIS A 287 -21.40 -8.82 24.90
CA HIS A 287 -20.46 -9.18 25.96
C HIS A 287 -20.29 -10.70 26.03
N VAL A 288 -19.05 -11.16 25.90
CA VAL A 288 -18.63 -12.57 25.87
C VAL A 288 -17.35 -12.74 26.68
N ALA A 289 -17.00 -13.97 27.03
CA ALA A 289 -15.78 -14.28 27.80
C ALA A 289 -14.49 -14.23 26.95
N GLY A 290 -14.62 -14.32 25.62
CA GLY A 290 -13.49 -14.22 24.69
C GLY A 290 -13.96 -14.40 23.25
N VAL A 291 -13.14 -13.94 22.30
CA VAL A 291 -13.46 -13.94 20.87
C VAL A 291 -12.31 -14.55 20.06
N LEU A 292 -12.67 -15.48 19.18
CA LEU A 292 -11.84 -16.00 18.11
C LEU A 292 -12.52 -15.70 16.76
N THR A 293 -11.78 -15.18 15.79
CA THR A 293 -12.30 -14.94 14.43
C THR A 293 -11.48 -15.71 13.39
N GLU A 294 -12.14 -16.23 12.35
CA GLU A 294 -11.47 -16.83 11.19
C GLU A 294 -11.27 -15.84 10.03
N GLU A 295 -11.82 -14.63 10.14
CA GLU A 295 -11.50 -13.50 9.28
C GLU A 295 -10.40 -12.66 9.96
N PRO A 296 -9.26 -12.40 9.28
CA PRO A 296 -8.22 -11.55 9.82
C PRO A 296 -8.76 -10.15 10.15
N GLN A 297 -8.31 -9.60 11.28
CA GLN A 297 -8.71 -8.27 11.71
C GLN A 297 -7.48 -7.38 11.87
N THR A 298 -7.65 -6.08 11.70
CA THR A 298 -6.64 -5.09 12.10
C THR A 298 -6.85 -4.69 13.58
N PRO A 299 -5.80 -4.17 14.26
CA PRO A 299 -5.95 -3.64 15.63
C PRO A 299 -7.01 -2.55 15.78
N LEU A 300 -7.33 -1.83 14.70
CA LEU A 300 -8.31 -0.75 14.64
C LEU A 300 -9.69 -1.20 14.12
N SER A 301 -9.88 -2.48 13.84
CA SER A 301 -11.19 -2.99 13.42
C SER A 301 -12.26 -2.71 14.48
N HIS A 302 -13.48 -2.41 14.03
CA HIS A 302 -14.61 -2.07 14.92
C HIS A 302 -14.85 -3.12 16.02
N ILE A 303 -14.73 -4.41 15.67
CA ILE A 303 -14.84 -5.51 16.62
C ILE A 303 -13.70 -5.50 17.64
N ASN A 304 -12.45 -5.27 17.22
CA ASN A 304 -11.34 -5.21 18.16
C ASN A 304 -11.41 -3.98 19.10
N LEU A 305 -11.86 -2.83 18.58
CA LEU A 305 -12.09 -1.64 19.40
C LEU A 305 -13.19 -1.89 20.45
N LYS A 306 -14.27 -2.59 20.09
CA LYS A 306 -15.31 -3.02 21.04
C LYS A 306 -14.79 -4.04 22.06
N ALA A 307 -13.98 -5.01 21.62
CA ALA A 307 -13.35 -5.98 22.51
C ALA A 307 -12.46 -5.29 23.56
N LYS A 308 -11.68 -4.28 23.15
CA LYS A 308 -10.90 -3.43 24.07
C LYS A 308 -11.78 -2.66 25.05
N GLN A 309 -12.87 -2.04 24.57
CA GLN A 309 -13.80 -1.32 25.44
C GLN A 309 -14.46 -2.21 26.50
N ASN A 310 -14.70 -3.48 26.16
CA ASN A 310 -15.35 -4.46 27.03
C ASN A 310 -14.34 -5.32 27.83
N ASP A 311 -13.04 -5.00 27.79
CA ASP A 311 -11.96 -5.81 28.39
C ASP A 311 -12.05 -7.31 28.01
N THR A 312 -12.45 -7.60 26.76
CA THR A 312 -12.68 -8.95 26.26
C THR A 312 -11.47 -9.44 25.46
N PRO A 313 -10.86 -10.59 25.80
CA PRO A 313 -9.78 -11.16 25.01
C PRO A 313 -10.24 -11.43 23.57
N ASN A 314 -9.46 -11.00 22.59
CA ASN A 314 -9.79 -11.13 21.17
C ASN A 314 -8.57 -11.59 20.37
N ALA A 315 -8.76 -12.55 19.48
CA ALA A 315 -7.73 -12.97 18.55
C ALA A 315 -8.31 -13.46 17.22
N TYR A 316 -7.55 -13.25 16.16
CA TYR A 316 -7.71 -13.99 14.93
C TYR A 316 -7.02 -15.36 15.08
N LEU A 317 -7.70 -16.44 14.69
CA LEU A 317 -7.15 -17.79 14.62
C LEU A 317 -7.65 -18.47 13.35
N LYS A 318 -6.71 -18.79 12.45
CA LYS A 318 -7.00 -19.46 11.18
C LYS A 318 -7.59 -20.84 11.43
N GLU A 319 -8.72 -21.12 10.79
CA GLU A 319 -9.42 -22.41 10.88
C GLU A 319 -9.84 -22.82 12.30
N ALA A 320 -10.06 -21.85 13.21
CA ALA A 320 -10.53 -22.08 14.58
C ALA A 320 -11.78 -22.98 14.67
N SER A 321 -12.66 -22.94 13.67
CA SER A 321 -13.88 -23.74 13.62
C SER A 321 -13.65 -25.22 13.26
N ARG A 322 -12.46 -25.59 12.78
CA ARG A 322 -12.16 -26.98 12.35
C ARG A 322 -11.74 -27.90 13.48
N ASP A 323 -11.19 -27.35 14.55
CA ASP A 323 -10.84 -28.07 15.79
C ASP A 323 -11.14 -27.18 17.01
N PRO A 324 -12.44 -27.01 17.34
CA PRO A 324 -12.90 -26.10 18.38
C PRO A 324 -12.62 -26.66 19.78
#